data_AF-A0A0N7LZ89-F1
#
_entry.id   AF-A0A0N7LZ89-F1
#
_cell.length_a   1.000
_cell.length_b   1.000
_cell.length_c   1.000
_cell.angle_alpha   90.00
_cell.angle_beta   90.00
_cell.angle_gamma   90.00
#
_symmetry.space_group_name_H-M   'P 1'
#
loop_
_entity.id
_entity.type
_entity.pdbx_description
1 polymer ?
#
loop_
_entity_poly.entity_id
_entity_poly.type
_entity_poly.pdbx_seq_one_letter_code
_entity_poly.pdbx_strand_id
1 'polypeptide(L)'
;MLISSPRPSGRPQTVVNRVTLAKAEPQSKPEQLATEQVPLPPRNGLLLLGTFGTDSAPRALIRLPGGKIDEVSKGDKVGGHQVLAIEAAAVVLNVGGTATRLAMP
;
A
#
# COMPACT_ATOMS: atom_id res chain seq x y z
N MET A 1 -27.59 45.75 -26.54
CA MET A 1 -26.18 45.74 -26.06
C MET A 1 -26.20 46.40 -24.68
N LEU A 2 -25.69 45.88 -23.56
CA LEU A 2 -24.74 44.81 -23.26
C LEU A 2 -25.16 44.10 -21.96
N ILE A 3 -24.78 42.82 -21.87
CA ILE A 3 -24.97 41.88 -20.76
C ILE A 3 -24.22 42.30 -19.49
N SER A 4 -24.93 42.44 -18.37
CA SER A 4 -24.34 42.63 -17.04
C SER A 4 -23.65 41.33 -16.64
N SER A 5 -22.32 41.33 -16.61
CA SER A 5 -21.50 40.16 -16.31
C SER A 5 -21.48 39.91 -14.79
N PRO A 6 -21.72 38.67 -14.30
CA PRO A 6 -21.44 38.32 -12.91
C PRO A 6 -19.93 38.41 -12.69
N ARG A 7 -19.48 39.51 -12.10
CA ARG A 7 -18.08 39.63 -11.67
C ARG A 7 -17.88 38.66 -10.50
N PRO A 8 -16.79 37.88 -10.46
CA PRO A 8 -16.43 37.11 -9.28
C PRO A 8 -16.28 38.09 -8.11
N SER A 9 -17.21 38.03 -7.15
CA SER A 9 -17.05 38.75 -5.89
C SER A 9 -15.80 38.20 -5.22
N GLY A 10 -14.86 39.10 -4.88
CA GLY A 10 -13.62 38.72 -4.21
C GLY A 10 -13.94 37.86 -2.98
N ARG A 11 -13.16 36.79 -2.81
CA ARG A 11 -13.28 35.84 -1.71
C ARG A 11 -13.54 36.61 -0.39
N PRO A 12 -14.66 36.37 0.30
CA PRO A 12 -14.91 37.02 1.59
C PRO A 12 -13.75 36.67 2.52
N GLN A 13 -13.06 37.70 3.02
CA GLN A 13 -11.85 37.52 3.85
C GLN A 13 -12.15 36.97 5.25
N THR A 14 -13.41 36.71 5.58
CA THR A 14 -13.83 36.12 6.85
C THR A 14 -13.93 34.60 6.74
N VAL A 15 -12.83 33.94 6.38
CA VAL A 15 -12.59 32.56 6.83
C VAL A 15 -11.30 32.57 7.60
N VAL A 16 -11.36 33.09 8.82
CA VAL A 16 -10.27 33.00 9.79
C VAL A 16 -10.31 31.60 10.40
N ASN A 17 -10.09 30.56 9.58
CA ASN A 17 -9.63 29.30 10.15
C ASN A 17 -8.11 29.32 10.14
N ARG A 18 -7.55 30.19 10.98
CA ARG A 18 -6.12 30.20 11.26
C ARG A 18 -5.88 29.06 12.24
N VAL A 19 -5.96 27.82 11.75
CA VAL A 19 -5.31 26.71 12.43
C VAL A 19 -3.83 27.04 12.33
N THR A 20 -3.32 27.70 13.36
CA THR A 20 -1.90 27.80 13.62
C THR A 20 -1.48 26.39 14.00
N LEU A 21 -1.39 25.52 13.00
CA LEU A 21 -0.54 24.35 13.06
C LEU A 21 0.86 24.95 13.13
N ALA A 22 1.32 25.24 14.35
CA ALA A 22 2.73 25.28 14.63
C ALA A 22 3.30 24.06 13.90
N LYS A 23 4.22 24.30 12.97
CA LYS A 23 4.97 23.25 12.31
C LYS A 23 5.66 22.51 13.45
N ALA A 24 5.01 21.46 13.95
CA ALA A 24 5.54 20.65 15.02
C ALA A 24 6.85 20.11 14.47
N GLU A 25 7.96 20.60 15.01
CA GLU A 25 9.25 19.99 14.72
C GLU A 25 9.12 18.52 15.09
N PRO A 26 9.45 17.60 14.19
CA PRO A 26 9.31 16.19 14.49
C PRO A 26 10.15 15.90 15.74
N GLN A 27 9.49 15.44 16.82
CA GLN A 27 10.14 15.16 18.10
C GLN A 27 11.24 14.08 17.97
N SER A 28 11.20 13.34 16.87
CA SER A 28 12.19 12.39 16.42
C SER A 28 12.95 12.95 15.22
N LYS A 29 14.28 12.80 15.20
CA LYS A 29 15.07 12.98 13.98
C LYS A 29 14.62 11.91 12.97
N PRO A 30 13.88 12.26 11.89
CA PRO A 30 13.28 11.28 11.01
C PRO A 30 14.33 10.39 10.33
N GLU A 31 15.54 10.92 10.16
CA GLU A 31 16.73 10.21 9.68
C GLU A 31 17.07 8.98 10.52
N GLN A 32 16.84 9.03 11.83
CA GLN A 32 17.15 7.95 12.78
C GLN A 32 16.02 6.91 12.90
N LEU A 33 14.82 7.25 12.40
CA LEU A 33 13.66 6.35 12.42
C LEU A 33 13.42 5.66 11.06
N ALA A 34 14.15 6.08 10.02
CA ALA A 34 14.07 5.43 8.72
C ALA A 34 14.66 4.03 8.78
N THR A 35 13.90 3.03 8.34
CA THR A 35 14.41 1.65 8.21
C THR A 35 15.50 1.63 7.14
N GLU A 36 16.77 1.54 7.55
CA GLU A 36 17.91 1.57 6.61
C GLU A 36 18.08 0.25 5.85
N GLN A 37 17.76 -0.88 6.48
CA GLN A 37 17.95 -2.22 5.89
C GLN A 37 16.83 -3.16 6.32
N VAL A 38 16.28 -3.89 5.36
CA VAL A 38 15.32 -4.98 5.58
C VAL A 38 15.88 -6.23 4.88
N PRO A 39 15.91 -7.40 5.55
CA PRO A 39 16.27 -8.66 4.91
C PRO A 39 15.22 -9.01 3.86
N LEU A 40 15.55 -8.79 2.59
CA LEU A 40 14.69 -9.21 1.49
C LEU A 40 14.96 -10.68 1.14
N PRO A 41 13.90 -11.46 0.87
CA PRO A 41 14.05 -12.77 0.25
C PRO A 41 14.92 -12.70 -1.02
N PRO A 42 15.67 -13.76 -1.32
CA PRO A 42 16.45 -13.88 -2.53
C PRO A 42 15.68 -13.45 -3.79
N ARG A 43 16.35 -12.85 -4.78
CA ARG A 43 15.72 -12.35 -6.03
C ARG A 43 14.99 -13.43 -6.84
N ASN A 44 15.29 -14.70 -6.59
CA ASN A 44 14.68 -15.88 -7.19
C ASN A 44 13.49 -16.44 -6.36
N GLY A 45 13.08 -15.78 -5.28
CA GLY A 45 11.93 -16.15 -4.47
C GLY A 45 10.71 -15.25 -4.72
N LEU A 46 9.55 -15.71 -4.24
CA LEU A 46 8.35 -14.89 -4.14
C LEU A 46 8.51 -13.83 -3.05
N LEU A 47 8.02 -12.63 -3.30
CA LEU A 47 7.97 -11.56 -2.30
C LEU A 47 6.58 -10.96 -2.22
N LEU A 48 5.98 -10.95 -1.03
CA LEU A 48 4.76 -10.19 -0.79
C LEU A 48 5.11 -8.70 -0.67
N LEU A 49 4.51 -7.88 -1.54
CA LEU A 49 4.70 -6.42 -1.55
C LEU A 49 3.60 -5.70 -0.78
N GLY A 50 2.39 -6.25 -0.75
CA GLY A 50 1.23 -5.59 -0.21
C GLY A 50 -0.04 -6.42 -0.31
N THR A 51 -1.00 -6.10 0.55
CA THR A 51 -2.36 -6.63 0.50
C THR A 51 -3.34 -5.46 0.55
N PHE A 52 -4.45 -5.58 -0.17
CA PHE A 52 -5.44 -4.51 -0.34
C PHE A 52 -6.80 -5.10 -0.72
N GLY A 53 -7.82 -4.26 -0.85
CA GLY A 53 -9.19 -4.70 -1.09
C GLY A 53 -10.02 -4.69 0.19
N THR A 54 -11.22 -5.27 0.13
CA THR A 54 -12.13 -5.37 1.28
C THR A 54 -11.97 -6.72 1.98
N ASP A 55 -12.48 -6.86 3.20
CA ASP A 55 -12.44 -8.13 3.94
C ASP A 55 -13.11 -9.29 3.17
N SER A 56 -14.13 -8.98 2.36
CA SER A 56 -14.83 -9.96 1.52
C SER A 56 -14.11 -10.27 0.21
N ALA A 57 -13.22 -9.40 -0.25
CA ALA A 57 -12.50 -9.52 -1.51
C ALA A 57 -11.04 -9.06 -1.37
N PRO A 58 -10.24 -9.73 -0.51
CA PRO A 58 -8.85 -9.36 -0.32
C PRO A 58 -8.03 -9.76 -1.54
N ARG A 59 -7.07 -8.90 -1.89
CA ARG A 59 -6.12 -9.08 -2.99
C ARG A 59 -4.70 -8.81 -2.51
N ALA A 60 -3.72 -9.36 -3.21
CA ALA A 60 -2.31 -9.22 -2.87
C ALA A 60 -1.46 -8.92 -4.09
N LEU A 61 -0.37 -8.17 -3.89
CA LEU A 61 0.67 -7.93 -4.88
C LEU A 61 1.90 -8.77 -4.53
N ILE A 62 2.27 -9.68 -5.43
CA ILE A 62 3.40 -10.58 -5.22
C ILE A 62 4.40 -10.42 -6.36
N ARG A 63 5.67 -10.19 -6.01
CA ARG A 63 6.79 -10.21 -6.96
C ARG A 63 7.22 -11.65 -7.20
N LEU A 64 7.29 -12.04 -8.46
CA LEU A 64 7.78 -13.34 -8.91
C LEU A 64 9.31 -13.39 -9.03
N PRO A 65 9.89 -14.60 -9.10
CA PRO A 65 11.25 -14.78 -9.59
C PRO A 65 11.37 -14.15 -10.98
N GLY A 66 12.26 -13.16 -11.13
CA GLY A 66 12.40 -12.37 -12.36
C GLY A 66 11.81 -10.95 -12.27
N GLY A 67 11.17 -10.59 -11.16
CA GLY A 67 10.79 -9.20 -10.85
C GLY A 67 9.41 -8.77 -11.37
N LYS A 68 8.71 -9.61 -12.13
CA LYS A 68 7.30 -9.39 -12.49
C LYS A 68 6.45 -9.29 -11.22
N ILE A 69 5.48 -8.40 -11.20
CA ILE A 69 4.50 -8.29 -10.11
C ILE A 69 3.17 -8.81 -10.62
N ASP A 70 2.61 -9.79 -9.90
CA ASP A 70 1.27 -10.29 -10.15
C ASP A 70 0.33 -9.89 -9.01
N GLU A 71 -0.87 -9.54 -9.42
CA GLU A 71 -2.00 -9.30 -8.54
C GLU A 71 -2.79 -10.60 -8.39
N VAL A 72 -3.07 -11.02 -7.16
CA VAL A 72 -3.70 -12.32 -6.89
C VAL A 72 -4.84 -12.20 -5.88
N SER A 73 -5.82 -13.08 -6.03
CA SER A 73 -6.93 -13.31 -5.13
C SER A 73 -6.86 -14.71 -4.54
N LYS A 74 -7.70 -14.99 -3.52
CA LYS A 74 -7.81 -16.35 -2.97
C LYS A 74 -8.21 -17.34 -4.07
N GLY A 75 -7.47 -18.44 -4.18
CA GLY A 75 -7.67 -19.49 -5.19
C GLY A 75 -6.78 -19.38 -6.42
N ASP A 76 -6.22 -18.20 -6.71
CA ASP A 76 -5.32 -17.98 -7.84
C ASP A 76 -3.98 -18.72 -7.68
N LYS A 77 -3.22 -18.83 -8.76
CA LYS A 77 -1.87 -19.42 -8.76
C LYS A 77 -0.80 -18.37 -8.99
N VAL A 78 0.27 -18.43 -8.20
CA VAL A 78 1.45 -17.56 -8.29
C VAL A 78 2.72 -18.35 -8.02
N GLY A 79 3.71 -18.21 -8.91
CA GLY A 79 4.96 -18.99 -8.81
C GLY A 79 4.76 -20.51 -8.75
N GLY A 80 3.65 -21.02 -9.32
CA GLY A 80 3.29 -22.44 -9.26
C GLY A 80 2.52 -22.87 -8.00
N HIS A 81 2.32 -21.97 -7.03
CA HIS A 81 1.61 -22.24 -5.77
C HIS A 81 0.21 -21.63 -5.78
N GLN A 82 -0.75 -22.32 -5.16
CA GLN A 82 -2.12 -21.79 -5.02
C GLN A 82 -2.24 -20.89 -3.79
N VAL A 83 -2.95 -19.78 -3.91
CA VAL A 83 -3.28 -18.89 -2.79
C VAL A 83 -4.41 -19.48 -1.97
N LEU A 84 -4.14 -19.83 -0.72
CA LEU A 84 -5.11 -20.39 0.23
C LEU A 84 -5.82 -19.30 1.03
N ALA A 85 -5.10 -18.24 1.43
CA ALA A 85 -5.66 -17.13 2.20
C ALA A 85 -4.81 -15.86 2.01
N ILE A 86 -5.43 -14.70 2.22
CA ILE A 86 -4.79 -13.38 2.22
C ILE A 86 -5.14 -12.71 3.55
N GLU A 87 -4.11 -12.37 4.32
CA GLU A 87 -4.18 -11.65 5.60
C GLU A 87 -3.69 -10.21 5.41
N ALA A 88 -3.79 -9.36 6.43
CA ALA A 88 -3.38 -7.95 6.35
C ALA A 88 -1.89 -7.71 6.07
N ALA A 89 -1.02 -8.69 6.35
CA ALA A 89 0.43 -8.58 6.13
C ALA A 89 1.08 -9.90 5.66
N ALA A 90 0.26 -10.87 5.23
CA ALA A 90 0.75 -12.18 4.82
C ALA A 90 -0.18 -12.84 3.81
N VAL A 91 0.36 -13.77 3.03
CA VAL A 91 -0.39 -14.64 2.13
C VAL A 91 -0.06 -16.09 2.45
N VAL A 92 -1.07 -16.94 2.57
CA VAL A 92 -0.88 -18.38 2.78
C VAL A 92 -0.92 -19.07 1.42
N LEU A 93 0.15 -19.78 1.07
CA LEU A 93 0.31 -20.49 -0.19
C LEU A 93 0.30 -22.01 0.05
N ASN A 94 -0.21 -22.76 -0.92
CA ASN A 94 -0.04 -24.21 -0.97
C ASN A 94 1.29 -24.56 -1.64
N VAL A 95 2.27 -24.96 -0.83
CA VAL A 95 3.60 -25.38 -1.28
C VAL A 95 3.72 -26.88 -1.06
N GLY A 96 3.64 -27.67 -2.14
CA GLY A 96 3.76 -29.13 -2.07
C GLY A 96 2.73 -29.81 -1.17
N GLY A 97 1.51 -29.25 -1.06
CA GLY A 97 0.47 -29.76 -0.16
C GLY A 97 0.48 -29.15 1.24
N THR A 98 1.46 -28.31 1.57
CA THR A 98 1.59 -27.68 2.89
C THR A 98 1.23 -26.19 2.83
N ALA A 99 0.45 -25.73 3.81
CA ALA A 99 0.13 -24.31 3.98
C ALA A 99 1.38 -23.56 4.49
N THR A 100 1.98 -22.75 3.61
CA THR A 100 3.18 -21.95 3.90
C THR A 100 2.84 -20.47 3.92
N ARG A 101 3.24 -19.77 4.97
CA ARG A 101 2.97 -18.34 5.13
C ARG A 101 4.08 -17.50 4.49
N LEU A 102 3.72 -16.67 3.52
CA LEU A 102 4.57 -15.66 2.91
C LEU A 102 4.29 -14.30 3.56
N ALA A 103 5.16 -13.86 4.44
CA ALA A 103 5.04 -12.57 5.12
C ALA A 103 5.63 -11.44 4.27
N MET A 104 5.10 -10.23 4.46
CA MET A 104 5.72 -9.01 3.97
C MET A 104 7.04 -8.78 4.72
N PRO A 105 8.12 -8.38 4.02
CA PRO A 105 9.42 -8.13 4.64
C PRO A 105 9.42 -6.86 5.51
#